data_AF-A0AAV2VTK3-F1
#
_entry.id   AF-A0AAV2VTK3-F1
#
_cell.length_a   1.000
_cell.length_b   1.000
_cell.length_c   1.000
_cell.angle_alpha   90.00
_cell.angle_beta   90.00
_cell.angle_gamma   90.00
#
_symmetry.space_group_name_H-M   'P 1'
#
loop_
_entity.id
_entity.type
_entity.pdbx_description
1 polymer ?
#
loop_
_entity_poly.entity_id
_entity_poly.type
_entity_poly.pdbx_seq_one_letter_code
_entity_poly.pdbx_strand_id
1 'polypeptide(L)'
;MTVMLYPTKTSPKGYRVQDKVLNVQKYFPFSKFDSPKKAEKSAYAFQEQLNEKRRVRDIRLSLDVNQIFHADGSVKGLSKRKRRYGEEVVEALRAQVTVDGKQVSTDWQLKNRTFREAYKGIQDWILDKRGIARTREITNMFKEAEHLYK
;
A
#
# COMPACT_ATOMS: atom_id res chain seq x y z
N MET A 1 2.10 16.46 8.73
CA MET A 1 3.47 16.50 9.28
C MET A 1 3.67 17.91 9.82
N THR A 2 4.30 18.06 10.98
CA THR A 2 4.40 19.38 11.63
C THR A 2 5.71 19.48 12.41
N VAL A 3 6.42 20.60 12.26
CA VAL A 3 7.52 20.98 13.15
C VAL A 3 6.93 21.38 14.50
N MET A 4 7.38 20.75 15.58
CA MET A 4 6.89 21.01 16.92
C MET A 4 8.04 21.31 17.87
N LEU A 5 7.83 22.22 18.81
CA LEU A 5 8.74 22.41 19.93
C LEU A 5 8.82 21.15 20.79
N TYR A 6 10.03 20.83 21.25
CA TYR A 6 10.35 19.64 22.04
C TYR A 6 11.29 20.00 23.20
N PRO A 7 11.17 19.38 24.39
CA PRO A 7 10.14 18.40 24.78
C PRO A 7 8.77 19.03 25.07
N THR A 8 8.75 20.30 25.47
CA THR A 8 7.52 21.04 25.79
C THR A 8 7.51 22.40 25.09
N LYS A 9 6.34 23.07 25.10
CA LYS A 9 6.19 24.43 24.56
C LYS A 9 6.75 25.51 25.50
N THR A 10 6.81 25.24 26.80
CA THR A 10 7.21 26.20 27.85
C THR A 10 8.72 26.29 28.03
N SER A 11 9.43 25.17 27.93
CA SER A 11 10.89 25.11 27.99
C SER A 11 11.43 24.21 26.86
N PRO A 12 11.34 24.69 25.60
CA PRO A 12 11.82 23.93 24.47
C PRO A 12 13.35 23.83 24.50
N LYS A 13 13.85 22.63 24.21
CA LYS A 13 15.27 22.32 23.99
C LYS A 13 15.59 22.04 22.52
N GLY A 14 14.59 22.08 21.65
CA GLY A 14 14.73 21.76 20.23
C GLY A 14 13.41 21.75 19.48
N TYR A 15 13.50 21.45 18.19
CA TYR A 15 12.35 21.08 17.37
C TYR A 15 12.31 19.58 17.13
N ARG A 16 11.12 19.03 16.91
CA ARG A 16 10.87 17.66 16.45
C ARG A 16 10.05 17.71 15.18
N VAL A 17 10.46 16.93 14.20
CA VAL A 17 9.68 16.65 12.98
C VAL A 17 9.31 15.17 13.00
N GLN A 18 8.02 14.88 12.82
CA GLN A 18 7.49 13.51 12.80
C GLN A 18 6.54 13.33 11.62
N ASP A 19 6.77 12.29 10.83
CA ASP A 19 5.83 11.79 9.83
C ASP A 19 5.54 10.30 10.07
N LYS A 20 4.29 10.00 10.42
CA LYS A 20 3.85 8.61 10.71
C LYS A 20 3.73 7.76 9.44
N VAL A 21 3.44 8.35 8.28
CA VAL A 21 3.26 7.62 7.01
C VAL A 21 4.59 7.11 6.50
N LEU A 22 5.65 7.91 6.67
CA LEU A 22 7.03 7.54 6.33
C LEU A 22 7.77 6.86 7.50
N ASN A 23 7.14 6.75 8.68
CA ASN A 23 7.74 6.25 9.92
C ASN A 23 9.07 6.95 10.28
N VAL A 24 9.11 8.28 10.13
CA VAL A 24 10.30 9.10 10.40
C VAL A 24 10.05 10.00 11.60
N GLN A 25 11.01 10.05 12.52
CA GLN A 25 11.06 11.02 13.60
C GLN A 25 12.48 11.56 13.75
N LYS A 26 12.65 12.88 13.69
CA LYS A 26 13.96 13.53 13.83
C LYS A 26 13.87 14.74 14.76
N TYR A 27 14.93 14.91 15.55
CA TYR A 27 15.09 15.99 16.51
C TYR A 27 16.16 16.98 16.05
N PHE A 28 15.92 18.25 16.34
CA PHE A 28 16.77 19.39 16.03
C PHE A 28 17.04 20.15 17.35
N PRO A 29 17.92 19.62 18.22
CA PRO A 29 18.18 20.20 19.53
C PRO A 29 18.93 21.53 19.40
N PHE A 30 18.54 22.56 20.15
CA PHE A 30 19.16 23.89 20.08
C PHE A 30 20.65 23.84 20.37
N SER A 31 21.14 22.93 21.21
CA SER A 31 22.57 22.78 21.53
C SER A 31 23.44 22.36 20.34
N LYS A 32 22.87 21.79 19.28
CA LYS A 32 23.59 21.40 18.07
C LYS A 32 23.54 22.45 16.95
N PHE A 33 22.90 23.59 17.20
CA PHE A 33 22.79 24.70 16.25
C PHE A 33 23.19 25.99 16.95
N ASP A 34 23.84 26.91 16.25
CA ASP A 34 24.31 28.16 16.88
C ASP A 34 23.16 29.07 17.38
N SER A 35 21.91 28.79 16.98
CA SER A 35 20.73 29.47 17.52
C SER A 35 19.45 28.63 17.34
N PRO A 36 18.40 28.89 18.15
CA PRO A 36 17.07 28.31 17.95
C PRO A 36 16.51 28.55 16.54
N LYS A 37 16.70 29.75 15.96
CA LYS A 37 16.30 30.06 14.57
C LYS A 37 17.00 29.16 13.53
N LYS A 38 18.28 28.85 13.72
CA LYS A 38 19.00 27.91 12.82
C LYS A 38 18.46 26.48 12.95
N ALA A 39 18.13 26.05 14.16
CA ALA A 39 17.49 24.76 14.41
C ALA A 39 16.10 24.69 13.76
N GLU A 40 15.32 25.77 13.86
CA GLU A 40 14.00 25.91 13.23
C GLU A 40 14.09 25.79 11.70
N LYS A 41 14.97 26.59 11.08
CA LYS A 41 15.19 26.56 9.63
C LYS A 41 15.57 25.15 9.14
N SER A 42 16.42 24.47 9.91
CA SER A 42 16.84 23.10 9.58
C SER A 42 15.70 22.08 9.74
N ALA A 43 14.83 22.26 10.75
CA ALA A 43 13.64 21.44 10.94
C ALA A 43 12.63 21.62 9.81
N TYR A 44 12.37 22.86 9.37
CA TYR A 44 11.51 23.13 8.21
C TYR A 44 12.10 22.61 6.90
N ALA A 45 13.40 22.79 6.67
CA ALA A 45 14.06 22.21 5.49
C ALA A 45 13.91 20.67 5.45
N PHE A 46 14.01 20.02 6.60
CA PHE A 46 13.77 18.57 6.69
C PHE A 46 12.30 18.19 6.51
N GLN A 47 11.37 19.00 7.00
CA GLN A 47 9.93 18.82 6.74
C GLN A 47 9.65 18.89 5.24
N GLU A 48 10.22 19.84 4.51
CA GLU A 48 10.03 19.95 3.05
C GLU A 48 10.59 18.73 2.30
N GLN A 49 11.75 18.20 2.71
CA GLN A 49 12.26 16.95 2.14
C GLN A 49 11.30 15.77 2.37
N LEU A 50 10.66 15.71 3.53
CA LEU A 50 9.67 14.67 3.82
C LEU A 50 8.37 14.90 3.04
N ASN A 51 7.96 16.15 2.81
CA ASN A 51 6.79 16.48 1.97
C ASN A 51 6.99 15.95 0.55
N GLU A 52 8.17 16.19 -0.03
CA GLU A 52 8.51 15.70 -1.36
C GLU A 52 8.51 14.16 -1.40
N LYS A 53 9.13 13.50 -0.41
CA LYS A 53 9.09 12.03 -0.30
C LYS A 53 7.66 11.49 -0.19
N ARG A 54 6.79 12.19 0.51
CA ARG A 54 5.38 11.82 0.64
C ARG A 54 4.66 11.95 -0.70
N ARG A 55 4.86 13.06 -1.42
CA ARG A 55 4.32 13.25 -2.77
C ARG A 55 4.75 12.14 -3.72
N VAL A 56 6.04 11.82 -3.77
CA VAL A 56 6.57 10.72 -4.61
C VAL A 56 5.94 9.39 -4.22
N ARG A 57 5.81 9.10 -2.92
CA ARG A 57 5.14 7.89 -2.42
C ARG A 57 3.69 7.83 -2.87
N ASP A 58 2.95 8.93 -2.77
CA ASP A 58 1.54 8.98 -3.11
C ASP A 58 1.34 8.80 -4.62
N ILE A 59 2.18 9.43 -5.46
CA ILE A 59 2.21 9.18 -6.91
C ILE A 59 2.51 7.71 -7.20
N ARG A 60 3.51 7.13 -6.53
CA ARG A 60 3.85 5.71 -6.73
C ARG A 60 2.67 4.81 -6.37
N LEU A 61 1.96 5.09 -5.28
CA LEU A 61 0.81 4.29 -4.87
C LEU A 61 -0.43 4.50 -5.74
N SER A 62 -0.58 5.65 -6.38
CA SER A 62 -1.67 5.89 -7.32
C SER A 62 -1.48 5.16 -8.66
N LEU A 63 -0.27 4.68 -8.97
CA LEU A 63 -0.05 3.84 -10.16
C LEU A 63 -0.87 2.57 -10.07
N ASP A 64 -1.69 2.30 -11.09
CA ASP A 64 -2.59 1.15 -11.18
C ASP A 64 -1.91 -0.19 -10.83
N VAL A 65 -0.70 -0.40 -11.35
CA VAL A 65 0.12 -1.57 -11.04
C VAL A 65 0.36 -1.71 -9.54
N ASN A 66 0.76 -0.63 -8.86
CA ASN A 66 1.01 -0.64 -7.42
C ASN A 66 -0.29 -0.71 -6.61
N GLN A 67 -1.43 -0.40 -7.20
CA GLN A 67 -2.72 -0.68 -6.57
C GLN A 67 -2.98 -2.19 -6.58
N ILE A 68 -2.68 -2.89 -7.67
CA ILE A 68 -3.01 -4.31 -7.86
C ILE A 68 -1.98 -5.26 -7.24
N PHE A 69 -0.69 -4.95 -7.33
CA PHE A 69 0.39 -5.87 -6.97
C PHE A 69 1.21 -5.40 -5.77
N HIS A 70 1.61 -6.34 -4.93
CA HIS A 70 2.65 -6.15 -3.93
C HIS A 70 4.04 -6.07 -4.60
N ALA A 71 5.03 -5.60 -3.85
CA ALA A 71 6.40 -5.48 -4.36
C ALA A 71 7.07 -6.83 -4.68
N ASP A 72 6.55 -7.93 -4.11
CA ASP A 72 6.98 -9.30 -4.39
C ASP A 72 6.28 -9.91 -5.62
N GLY A 73 5.46 -9.14 -6.34
CA GLY A 73 4.71 -9.59 -7.50
C GLY A 73 3.38 -10.29 -7.18
N SER A 74 3.08 -10.55 -5.90
CA SER A 74 1.78 -11.13 -5.52
C SER A 74 0.64 -10.13 -5.72
N VAL A 75 -0.55 -10.63 -6.05
CA VAL A 75 -1.77 -9.83 -6.25
C VAL A 75 -2.38 -9.48 -4.90
N LYS A 76 -2.56 -8.19 -4.63
CA LYS A 76 -3.12 -7.67 -3.39
C LYS A 76 -4.54 -8.17 -3.17
N GLY A 77 -4.73 -8.90 -2.07
CA GLY A 77 -6.02 -9.41 -1.65
C GLY A 77 -6.47 -10.69 -2.36
N LEU A 78 -5.62 -11.29 -3.19
CA LEU A 78 -5.88 -12.59 -3.82
C LEU A 78 -5.25 -13.72 -3.00
N SER A 79 -5.99 -14.82 -2.82
CA SER A 79 -5.54 -15.99 -2.07
C SER A 79 -6.17 -17.27 -2.59
N LYS A 80 -5.51 -18.42 -2.36
CA LYS A 80 -6.13 -19.75 -2.49
C LYS A 80 -6.91 -20.08 -1.22
N ARG A 81 -8.08 -20.71 -1.38
CA ARG A 81 -8.87 -21.24 -0.29
C ARG A 81 -9.47 -22.59 -0.64
N LYS A 82 -9.76 -23.40 0.38
CA LYS A 82 -10.59 -24.59 0.29
C LYS A 82 -11.95 -24.28 0.90
N ARG A 83 -13.03 -24.59 0.19
CA ARG A 83 -14.40 -24.53 0.72
C ARG A 83 -14.98 -25.93 0.81
N ARG A 84 -15.65 -26.20 1.93
CA ARG A 84 -16.37 -27.45 2.15
C ARG A 84 -17.84 -27.26 1.80
N TYR A 85 -18.38 -28.18 1.00
CA TYR A 85 -19.80 -28.29 0.64
C TYR A 85 -20.26 -29.70 0.98
N GLY A 86 -20.83 -29.90 2.18
CA GLY A 86 -21.08 -31.24 2.71
C GLY A 86 -19.77 -32.00 2.89
N GLU A 87 -19.63 -33.14 2.21
CA GLU A 87 -18.42 -33.96 2.22
C GLU A 87 -17.36 -33.51 1.20
N GLU A 88 -17.74 -32.67 0.22
CA GLU A 88 -16.84 -32.25 -0.85
C GLU A 88 -15.98 -31.06 -0.41
N VAL A 89 -14.68 -31.10 -0.71
CA VAL A 89 -13.77 -29.96 -0.54
C VAL A 89 -13.34 -29.46 -1.90
N VAL A 90 -13.73 -28.21 -2.20
CA VAL A 90 -13.47 -27.55 -3.49
C VAL A 90 -12.44 -26.44 -3.29
N GLU A 91 -11.41 -26.43 -4.12
CA GLU A 91 -10.45 -25.33 -4.16
C GLU A 91 -11.05 -24.11 -4.86
N ALA A 92 -10.71 -22.92 -4.38
CA ALA A 92 -11.21 -21.66 -4.90
C ALA A 92 -10.15 -20.57 -4.82
N LEU A 93 -10.22 -19.62 -5.75
CA LEU A 93 -9.52 -18.36 -5.65
C LEU A 93 -10.43 -17.35 -4.95
N ARG A 94 -9.93 -16.72 -3.89
CA ARG A 94 -10.64 -15.66 -3.17
C ARG A 94 -9.95 -14.34 -3.38
N ALA A 95 -10.69 -13.34 -3.83
CA ALA A 95 -10.24 -11.96 -3.91
C ALA A 95 -10.99 -11.10 -2.89
N GLN A 96 -10.28 -10.19 -2.26
CA GLN A 96 -10.81 -9.22 -1.31
C GLN A 96 -10.20 -7.85 -1.59
N VAL A 97 -11.04 -6.85 -1.82
CA VAL A 97 -10.63 -5.47 -2.10
C VAL A 97 -11.46 -4.50 -1.26
N THR A 98 -10.92 -3.30 -1.02
CA THR A 98 -11.64 -2.23 -0.32
C THR A 98 -12.18 -1.25 -1.35
N VAL A 99 -13.50 -1.04 -1.36
CA VAL A 99 -14.21 -0.08 -2.23
C VAL A 99 -15.01 0.85 -1.31
N ASP A 100 -14.81 2.16 -1.43
CA ASP A 100 -15.49 3.18 -0.61
C ASP A 100 -15.43 2.89 0.91
N GLY A 101 -14.27 2.45 1.38
CA GLY A 101 -14.02 2.12 2.79
C GLY A 101 -14.64 0.79 3.26
N LYS A 102 -15.33 0.05 2.39
CA LYS A 102 -15.93 -1.26 2.69
C LYS A 102 -15.13 -2.39 2.04
N GLN A 103 -14.91 -3.47 2.78
CA GLN A 103 -14.30 -4.67 2.21
C GLN A 103 -15.36 -5.49 1.47
N VAL A 104 -15.09 -5.78 0.20
CA VAL A 104 -15.88 -6.67 -0.64
C VAL A 104 -15.02 -7.86 -1.06
N SER A 105 -15.61 -9.04 -1.17
CA SER A 105 -14.88 -10.25 -1.58
C SER A 105 -15.70 -11.13 -2.51
N THR A 106 -15.02 -11.87 -3.36
CA THR A 106 -15.60 -12.90 -4.22
C THR A 106 -14.77 -14.17 -4.15
N ASP A 107 -15.43 -15.32 -4.36
CA ASP A 107 -14.80 -16.63 -4.45
C ASP A 107 -15.07 -17.21 -5.85
N TRP A 108 -14.03 -17.68 -6.53
CA TRP A 108 -14.11 -18.39 -7.81
C TRP A 108 -13.68 -19.83 -7.60
N GLN A 109 -14.66 -20.74 -7.52
CA GLN A 109 -14.42 -22.17 -7.37
C GLN A 109 -13.70 -22.75 -8.59
N LEU A 110 -12.78 -23.68 -8.37
CA LEU A 110 -12.10 -24.44 -9.42
C LEU A 110 -12.90 -25.67 -9.87
N LYS A 111 -14.10 -25.90 -9.31
CA LYS A 111 -15.00 -26.97 -9.74
C LYS A 111 -15.53 -26.66 -11.14
N ASN A 112 -15.42 -27.64 -12.04
CA ASN A 112 -15.89 -27.58 -13.43
C ASN A 112 -15.29 -26.45 -14.28
N ARG A 113 -14.11 -25.94 -13.93
CA ARG A 113 -13.39 -24.95 -14.73
C ARG A 113 -11.89 -25.12 -14.62
N THR A 114 -11.16 -24.66 -15.62
CA THR A 114 -9.71 -24.61 -15.54
C THR A 114 -9.26 -23.53 -14.56
N PHE A 115 -8.08 -23.74 -13.96
CA PHE A 115 -7.44 -22.71 -13.15
C PHE A 115 -7.32 -21.38 -13.90
N ARG A 116 -6.95 -21.41 -15.20
CA ARG A 116 -6.79 -20.20 -16.01
C ARG A 116 -8.09 -19.42 -16.20
N GLU A 117 -9.23 -20.10 -16.37
CA GLU A 117 -10.53 -19.45 -16.45
C GLU A 117 -10.90 -18.79 -15.12
N ALA A 118 -10.71 -19.49 -14.00
CA ALA A 118 -10.93 -18.93 -12.68
C ALA A 118 -10.01 -17.74 -12.39
N TYR A 119 -8.75 -17.86 -12.78
CA TYR A 119 -7.74 -16.83 -12.58
C TYR A 119 -8.03 -15.59 -13.43
N LYS A 120 -8.40 -15.76 -14.71
CA LYS A 120 -8.80 -14.63 -15.55
C LYS A 120 -10.05 -13.93 -15.00
N GLY A 121 -11.07 -14.70 -14.61
CA GLY A 121 -12.30 -14.14 -14.05
C GLY A 121 -12.08 -13.36 -12.76
N ILE A 122 -11.20 -13.86 -11.88
CA ILE A 122 -10.90 -13.13 -10.64
C ILE A 122 -10.02 -11.90 -10.87
N GLN A 123 -9.13 -11.92 -11.87
CA GLN A 123 -8.42 -10.71 -12.30
C GLN A 123 -9.39 -9.65 -12.81
N ASP A 124 -10.31 -10.01 -13.70
CA ASP A 124 -11.30 -9.08 -14.27
C ASP A 124 -12.16 -8.46 -13.17
N TRP A 125 -12.58 -9.26 -12.19
CA TRP A 125 -13.30 -8.76 -11.02
C TRP A 125 -12.45 -7.78 -10.16
N ILE A 126 -11.17 -8.08 -9.93
CA ILE A 126 -10.27 -7.19 -9.18
C ILE A 126 -10.10 -5.84 -9.89
N LEU A 127 -9.93 -5.87 -11.22
CA LEU A 127 -9.76 -4.67 -12.04
C LEU A 127 -11.02 -3.81 -12.04
N ASP A 128 -12.19 -4.45 -12.26
CA ASP A 128 -13.51 -3.80 -12.21
C ASP A 128 -13.74 -3.08 -10.87
N LYS A 129 -13.52 -3.78 -9.75
CA LYS A 129 -13.75 -3.20 -8.42
C LYS A 129 -12.80 -2.06 -8.07
N ARG A 130 -11.65 -1.99 -8.72
CA ARG A 130 -10.67 -0.91 -8.54
C ARG A 130 -10.81 0.20 -9.57
N GLY A 131 -11.69 0.06 -10.57
CA GLY A 131 -11.82 1.01 -11.67
C GLY A 131 -10.56 1.10 -12.55
N ILE A 132 -9.77 0.02 -12.62
CA ILE A 132 -8.49 0.00 -13.35
C ILE A 132 -8.69 -0.68 -14.70
N ALA A 133 -8.27 -0.01 -15.78
CA ALA A 133 -8.28 -0.60 -17.10
C ALA A 133 -7.18 -1.68 -17.25
N ARG A 134 -7.51 -2.77 -17.96
CA ARG A 134 -6.53 -3.81 -18.26
C ARG A 134 -5.52 -3.32 -19.29
N THR A 135 -4.26 -3.14 -18.88
CA THR A 135 -3.15 -2.80 -19.77
C THR A 135 -2.29 -4.03 -20.09
N ARG A 136 -1.37 -3.89 -21.07
CA ARG A 136 -0.38 -4.94 -21.39
C ARG A 136 0.53 -5.25 -20.20
N GLU A 137 0.97 -4.22 -19.48
CA GLU A 137 1.82 -4.35 -18.29
C GLU A 137 1.11 -5.13 -17.19
N ILE A 138 -0.12 -4.74 -16.85
CA ILE A 138 -0.94 -5.45 -15.86
C ILE A 138 -1.16 -6.91 -16.27
N THR A 139 -1.43 -7.15 -17.56
CA THR A 139 -1.61 -8.50 -18.09
C THR A 139 -0.35 -9.35 -17.95
N ASN A 140 0.83 -8.79 -18.22
CA ASN A 140 2.09 -9.48 -18.07
C ASN A 140 2.39 -9.79 -16.60
N MET A 141 2.17 -8.83 -15.69
CA MET A 141 2.38 -9.06 -14.26
C MET A 141 1.43 -10.11 -13.69
N PHE A 142 0.18 -10.18 -14.15
CA PHE A 142 -0.71 -11.28 -13.77
C PHE A 142 -0.20 -12.63 -14.27
N LYS A 143 0.36 -12.72 -15.48
CA LYS A 143 0.96 -13.97 -15.97
C LYS A 143 2.17 -14.38 -15.14
N GLU A 144 3.01 -13.41 -14.78
CA GLU A 144 4.16 -13.64 -13.90
C GLU A 144 3.71 -14.13 -12.52
N ALA A 145 2.64 -13.54 -11.96
CA ALA A 145 2.10 -13.93 -10.66
C ALA A 145 1.32 -15.26 -10.66
N GLU A 146 0.98 -15.81 -11.83
CA GLU A 146 0.12 -17.00 -11.98
C GLU A 146 0.61 -18.19 -11.15
N HIS A 147 1.93 -18.43 -11.12
CA HIS A 147 2.55 -19.54 -10.41
C HIS A 147 2.36 -19.51 -8.88
N LEU A 148 2.09 -18.34 -8.30
CA LEU A 148 1.82 -18.19 -6.86
C LEU A 148 0.44 -18.74 -6.48
N TYR A 149 -0.47 -18.85 -7.45
CA TYR A 149 -1.87 -19.18 -7.23
C TYR A 149 -2.29 -20.52 -7.85
N LYS A 150 -1.44 -21.13 -8.67
CA LYS A 150 -1.61 -22.50 -9.16
C LYS A 150 -1.39 -23.50 -8.02
#